data_AF-A0A482DF06-F1
#
_entry.id   AF-A0A482DF06-F1
#
_cell.length_a   1.000
_cell.length_b   1.000
_cell.length_c   1.000
_cell.angle_alpha   90.00
_cell.angle_beta   90.00
_cell.angle_gamma   90.00
#
_symmetry.space_group_name_H-M   'P 1'
#
loop_
_entity.id
_entity.type
_entity.pdbx_description
1 polymer ?
#
loop_
_entity_poly.entity_id
_entity_poly.type
_entity_poly.pdbx_seq_one_letter_code
_entity_poly.pdbx_strand_id
1 'polypeptide(L)'
;MDSLHIYLDDFRHPYDAFNILKDTDYLKLKWVVVRSHDEFVKTITNFFSEGKWPAIISFDHDLDDEHYTIGEKTGYKEFDYSLTTIPTGFHSAQWIIEFCKTNNLNLPAFKVHSQSTAGRKNITAILEEFSNSKK
;
A
#
# COMPACT_ATOMS: atom_id res chain seq x y z
N MET A 1 -10.84 -2.65 -21.79
CA MET A 1 -11.02 -3.05 -20.37
C MET A 1 -10.24 -2.04 -19.55
N ASP A 2 -10.86 -1.43 -18.55
CA ASP A 2 -10.16 -0.46 -17.70
C ASP A 2 -9.15 -1.19 -16.82
N SER A 3 -7.97 -0.60 -16.65
CA SER A 3 -6.92 -1.12 -15.77
C SER A 3 -7.39 -1.12 -14.31
N LEU A 4 -7.01 -2.16 -13.55
CA LEU A 4 -7.29 -2.26 -12.12
C LEU A 4 -6.30 -1.39 -11.33
N HIS A 5 -6.79 -0.51 -10.46
CA HIS A 5 -5.97 0.28 -9.55
C HIS A 5 -6.48 0.10 -8.11
N ILE A 6 -5.58 -0.16 -7.17
CA ILE A 6 -5.92 -0.38 -5.75
C ILE A 6 -5.44 0.80 -4.92
N TYR A 7 -6.31 1.31 -4.04
CA TYR A 7 -6.00 2.37 -3.08
C TYR A 7 -6.19 1.82 -1.67
N LEU A 8 -5.10 1.60 -0.95
CA LEU A 8 -5.10 1.06 0.41
C LEU A 8 -4.98 2.18 1.43
N ASP A 9 -6.05 2.46 2.15
CA ASP A 9 -6.15 3.49 3.18
C ASP A 9 -7.39 3.22 4.04
N ASP A 10 -7.26 3.26 5.37
CA ASP A 10 -8.33 2.97 6.32
C ASP A 10 -9.43 4.04 6.34
N PHE A 11 -9.08 5.28 6.05
CA PHE A 11 -9.96 6.44 6.22
C PHE A 11 -10.14 7.25 4.94
N ARG A 12 -9.05 7.65 4.30
CA ARG A 12 -9.05 8.63 3.21
C ARG A 12 -9.53 8.02 1.90
N HIS A 13 -9.96 8.88 1.00
CA HIS A 13 -10.30 8.55 -0.37
C HIS A 13 -9.23 9.11 -1.32
N PRO A 14 -9.15 8.63 -2.57
CA PRO A 14 -8.19 9.15 -3.56
C PRO A 14 -8.20 10.69 -3.68
N TYR A 15 -9.38 11.33 -3.65
CA TYR A 15 -9.49 12.79 -3.69
C TYR A 15 -8.74 13.49 -2.54
N ASP A 16 -8.67 12.89 -1.35
CA ASP A 16 -7.92 13.43 -0.22
C ASP A 16 -6.41 13.35 -0.46
N ALA A 17 -5.93 12.23 -1.02
CA ALA A 17 -4.54 12.10 -1.45
C ALA A 17 -4.18 13.11 -2.55
N PHE A 18 -5.08 13.38 -3.50
CA PHE A 18 -4.90 14.46 -4.48
C PHE A 18 -4.73 15.82 -3.81
N ASN A 19 -5.56 16.13 -2.80
CA ASN A 19 -5.49 17.43 -2.13
C ASN A 19 -4.13 17.69 -1.47
N ILE A 20 -3.43 16.64 -1.05
CA ILE A 20 -2.11 16.71 -0.43
C ILE A 20 -1.00 16.67 -1.48
N LEU A 21 -1.02 15.66 -2.36
CA LEU A 21 0.09 15.34 -3.27
C LEU A 21 0.01 16.06 -4.62
N LYS A 22 -1.16 16.58 -4.98
CA LYS A 22 -1.48 17.19 -6.29
C LYS A 22 -1.26 16.27 -7.50
N ASP A 23 -1.15 14.98 -7.25
CA ASP A 23 -1.02 13.95 -8.28
C ASP A 23 -2.39 13.63 -8.91
N THR A 24 -2.55 13.96 -10.20
CA THR A 24 -3.85 13.86 -10.87
C THR A 24 -4.35 12.43 -11.08
N ASP A 25 -3.50 11.41 -10.91
CA ASP A 25 -3.92 10.01 -11.03
C ASP A 25 -5.01 9.66 -10.01
N TYR A 26 -4.98 10.29 -8.83
CA TYR A 26 -6.00 10.11 -7.80
C TYR A 26 -7.38 10.66 -8.17
N LEU A 27 -7.48 11.52 -9.19
CA LEU A 27 -8.75 12.01 -9.74
C LEU A 27 -9.17 11.28 -11.01
N LYS A 28 -8.18 10.92 -11.84
CA LYS A 28 -8.41 10.43 -13.21
C LYS A 28 -8.60 8.93 -13.28
N LEU A 29 -7.96 8.18 -12.38
CA LEU A 29 -8.06 6.73 -12.37
C LEU A 29 -9.25 6.27 -11.54
N LYS A 30 -9.87 5.16 -11.96
CA LYS A 30 -10.86 4.46 -11.13
C LYS A 30 -10.12 3.56 -10.14
N TRP A 31 -10.25 3.88 -8.86
CA TRP A 31 -9.63 3.17 -7.75
C TRP A 31 -10.62 2.22 -7.09
N VAL A 32 -10.18 1.00 -6.82
CA VAL A 32 -10.80 0.12 -5.83
C VAL A 32 -10.18 0.47 -4.49
N VAL A 33 -10.99 1.01 -3.59
CA VAL A 33 -10.55 1.39 -2.25
C VAL A 33 -10.67 0.18 -1.33
N VAL A 34 -9.61 -0.11 -0.58
CA VAL A 34 -9.53 -1.19 0.40
C VAL A 34 -9.07 -0.61 1.73
N ARG A 35 -9.68 -1.05 2.83
CA ARG A 35 -9.60 -0.37 4.13
C ARG A 35 -8.68 -1.01 5.14
N SER A 36 -8.22 -2.22 4.87
CA SER A 36 -7.35 -2.97 5.77
C SER A 36 -6.44 -3.91 5.00
N HIS A 37 -5.46 -4.47 5.69
CA HIS A 37 -4.62 -5.53 5.14
C HIS A 37 -5.44 -6.73 4.67
N ASP A 38 -6.42 -7.18 5.45
CA ASP A 38 -7.25 -8.33 5.09
C ASP A 38 -8.09 -8.05 3.83
N GLU A 39 -8.68 -6.86 3.73
CA GLU A 39 -9.38 -6.44 2.52
C GLU A 39 -8.45 -6.34 1.32
N PHE A 40 -7.22 -5.86 1.51
CA PHE A 40 -6.20 -5.79 0.47
C PHE A 40 -5.86 -7.19 -0.07
N VAL A 41 -5.53 -8.13 0.82
CA VAL A 41 -5.25 -9.53 0.47
C VAL A 41 -6.43 -10.16 -0.26
N LYS A 42 -7.63 -10.04 0.30
CA LYS A 42 -8.86 -10.58 -0.30
C LYS A 42 -9.14 -9.98 -1.68
N THR A 43 -8.98 -8.67 -1.83
CA THR A 43 -9.26 -7.97 -3.09
C THR A 43 -8.28 -8.41 -4.19
N ILE A 44 -6.98 -8.47 -3.87
CA ILE A 44 -5.97 -8.89 -4.85
C ILE A 44 -6.16 -10.36 -5.23
N THR A 45 -6.36 -11.25 -4.26
CA THR A 45 -6.57 -12.68 -4.53
C THR A 45 -7.82 -12.93 -5.37
N ASN A 46 -8.92 -12.22 -5.11
CA ASN A 46 -10.14 -12.32 -5.91
C ASN A 46 -9.89 -11.88 -7.35
N PHE A 47 -9.33 -10.69 -7.58
CA PHE A 47 -9.03 -10.23 -8.94
C PHE A 47 -8.03 -11.14 -9.66
N PHE A 48 -7.02 -11.65 -8.96
CA PHE A 48 -6.06 -12.59 -9.52
C PHE A 48 -6.74 -13.89 -9.97
N SER A 49 -7.69 -14.42 -9.19
CA SER A 49 -8.48 -15.59 -9.57
C SER A 49 -9.36 -15.36 -10.82
N GLU A 50 -9.70 -14.11 -11.12
CA GLU A 50 -10.38 -13.68 -12.34
C GLU A 50 -9.42 -13.39 -13.52
N GLY A 51 -8.12 -13.67 -13.36
CA GLY A 51 -7.09 -13.38 -14.37
C GLY A 51 -6.73 -11.90 -14.49
N LYS A 52 -7.04 -11.08 -13.47
CA LYS A 52 -6.71 -9.65 -13.42
C LYS A 52 -5.55 -9.39 -12.46
N TRP A 53 -4.67 -8.47 -12.85
CA TRP A 53 -3.57 -8.01 -12.03
C TRP A 53 -3.61 -6.49 -11.89
N PRO A 54 -3.36 -5.91 -10.70
CA PRO A 54 -3.33 -4.46 -10.55
C PRO A 54 -2.28 -3.82 -11.46
N ALA A 55 -2.66 -2.75 -12.14
CA ALA A 55 -1.73 -1.88 -12.85
C ALA A 55 -0.98 -0.97 -11.88
N ILE A 56 -1.71 -0.39 -10.91
CA ILE A 56 -1.15 0.48 -9.86
C ILE A 56 -1.72 0.10 -8.49
N ILE A 57 -0.87 0.12 -7.47
CA ILE A 57 -1.27 0.09 -6.06
C ILE A 57 -0.76 1.35 -5.37
N SER A 58 -1.61 2.05 -4.62
CA SER A 58 -1.20 3.17 -3.76
C SER A 58 -1.39 2.83 -2.28
N PHE A 59 -0.35 3.03 -1.48
CA PHE A 59 -0.30 2.60 -0.08
C PHE A 59 -0.33 3.78 0.90
N ASP A 60 -1.26 3.74 1.87
CA ASP A 60 -1.04 4.32 3.18
C ASP A 60 -0.25 3.33 4.06
N HIS A 61 0.47 3.85 5.04
CA HIS A 61 1.15 3.07 6.05
C HIS A 61 0.23 2.79 7.25
N ASP A 62 -0.41 3.83 7.78
CA ASP A 62 -1.24 3.72 8.96
C ASP A 62 -2.62 3.22 8.51
N LEU A 63 -3.05 2.06 9.01
CA LEU A 63 -4.34 1.44 8.66
C LEU A 63 -5.24 1.19 9.89
N ASP A 64 -4.88 1.83 11.01
CA ASP A 64 -5.55 1.70 12.30
C ASP A 64 -5.01 2.77 13.26
N ASP A 65 -5.84 3.18 14.22
CA ASP A 65 -5.52 4.14 15.27
C ASP A 65 -4.27 3.74 16.09
N GLU A 66 -4.00 2.44 16.26
CA GLU A 66 -2.82 1.98 17.02
C GLU A 66 -1.50 2.45 16.40
N HIS A 67 -1.46 2.59 15.07
CA HIS A 67 -0.24 2.94 14.35
C HIS A 67 0.17 4.38 14.67
N TYR A 68 -0.79 5.30 14.79
CA TYR A 68 -0.51 6.67 15.24
C TYR A 68 0.11 6.68 16.64
N THR A 69 -0.48 5.91 17.57
CA THR A 69 0.01 5.82 18.96
C THR A 69 1.44 5.26 19.03
N ILE A 70 1.78 4.30 18.17
CA ILE A 70 3.14 3.75 18.07
C ILE A 70 4.10 4.80 17.50
N GLY A 71 3.70 5.51 16.45
CA GLY A 71 4.48 6.59 15.86
C GLY A 71 4.79 7.72 16.86
N GLU A 72 3.82 8.08 17.71
CA GLU A 72 4.03 9.09 18.76
C GLU A 72 5.13 8.72 19.75
N LYS A 73 5.24 7.44 20.13
CA LYS A 73 6.27 6.96 21.08
C LYS A 73 7.69 7.21 20.60
N THR A 74 7.90 7.24 19.29
CA THR A 74 9.21 7.48 18.66
C THR A 74 9.37 8.93 18.15
N GLY A 75 8.36 9.78 18.37
CA GLY A 75 8.29 11.11 17.76
C GLY A 75 8.23 11.08 16.23
N TYR A 76 7.62 10.04 15.66
CA TYR A 76 7.41 9.83 14.22
C TYR A 76 8.69 9.67 13.39
N LYS A 77 9.85 9.50 14.03
CA LYS A 77 11.15 9.36 13.35
C LYS A 77 11.36 7.97 12.78
N GLU A 78 10.88 6.98 13.50
CA GLU A 78 10.98 5.56 13.18
C GLU A 78 9.66 4.88 13.53
N PHE A 79 9.41 3.70 12.97
CA PHE A 79 8.23 2.92 13.29
C PHE A 79 8.64 1.52 13.71
N ASP A 80 8.34 1.15 14.96
CA ASP A 80 8.63 -0.18 15.48
C ASP A 80 7.45 -1.11 15.22
N TYR A 81 7.55 -1.87 14.12
CA TYR A 81 6.52 -2.83 13.72
C TYR A 81 6.32 -3.95 14.74
N SER A 82 7.29 -4.22 15.64
CA SER A 82 7.13 -5.25 16.68
C SER A 82 6.09 -4.87 17.74
N LEU A 83 5.69 -3.60 17.78
CA LEU A 83 4.67 -3.09 18.70
C LEU A 83 3.26 -3.11 18.11
N THR A 84 3.11 -3.43 16.82
CA THR A 84 1.80 -3.48 16.16
C THR A 84 1.09 -4.79 16.48
N THR A 85 -0.21 -4.72 16.73
CA THR A 85 -1.10 -5.87 16.81
C THR A 85 -1.95 -6.02 15.55
N ILE A 86 -2.05 -4.96 14.74
CA ILE A 86 -2.79 -4.90 13.49
C ILE A 86 -1.80 -4.68 12.33
N PRO A 87 -1.99 -5.34 11.17
CA PRO A 87 -1.08 -5.13 10.05
C PRO A 87 -1.21 -3.73 9.41
N THR A 88 -0.11 -2.98 9.41
CA THR A 88 0.09 -1.74 8.64
C THR A 88 0.10 -1.96 7.11
N GLY A 89 0.12 -0.86 6.35
CA GLY A 89 0.39 -0.88 4.92
C GLY A 89 1.77 -1.40 4.54
N PHE A 90 2.76 -1.34 5.45
CA PHE A 90 4.05 -2.00 5.25
C PHE A 90 3.91 -3.51 5.17
N HIS A 91 3.10 -4.11 6.04
CA HIS A 91 2.79 -5.55 5.96
C HIS A 91 2.07 -5.90 4.66
N SER A 92 1.20 -5.02 4.17
CA SER A 92 0.56 -5.18 2.85
C SER A 92 1.57 -5.14 1.70
N ALA A 93 2.57 -4.26 1.77
CA ALA A 93 3.68 -4.19 0.81
C ALA A 93 4.58 -5.45 0.86
N GLN A 94 4.88 -5.97 2.05
CA GLN A 94 5.59 -7.24 2.19
C GLN A 94 4.79 -8.40 1.60
N TRP A 95 3.49 -8.47 1.90
CA TRP A 95 2.62 -9.53 1.39
C TRP A 95 2.55 -9.53 -0.14
N ILE A 96 2.39 -8.38 -0.80
CA ILE A 96 2.32 -8.35 -2.26
C ILE A 96 3.65 -8.75 -2.93
N ILE A 97 4.79 -8.42 -2.30
CA ILE A 97 6.10 -8.89 -2.75
C ILE A 97 6.17 -10.42 -2.68
N GLU A 98 5.80 -11.02 -1.55
CA GLU A 98 5.80 -12.48 -1.40
C GLU A 98 4.82 -13.15 -2.37
N PHE A 99 3.62 -12.57 -2.54
CA PHE A 99 2.67 -13.03 -3.54
C PHE A 99 3.26 -13.01 -4.96
N CYS A 100 4.00 -11.96 -5.32
CA CYS A 100 4.67 -11.86 -6.61
C CYS A 100 5.80 -12.89 -6.76
N LYS A 101 6.55 -13.17 -5.70
CA LYS A 101 7.60 -14.21 -5.70
C LYS A 101 6.98 -15.59 -5.92
N THR A 102 5.98 -15.95 -5.12
CA THR A 102 5.32 -17.26 -5.17
C THR A 102 4.66 -17.52 -6.53
N ASN A 103 4.06 -16.50 -7.14
CA ASN A 103 3.33 -16.65 -8.41
C ASN A 103 4.15 -16.24 -9.64
N ASN A 104 5.45 -15.99 -9.49
CA ASN A 104 6.35 -15.50 -10.54
C ASN A 104 5.80 -14.28 -11.31
N LEU A 105 5.23 -13.32 -10.59
CA LEU A 105 4.66 -12.08 -11.13
C LEU A 105 5.64 -10.91 -11.02
N ASN A 106 5.46 -9.92 -11.87
CA ASN A 106 6.07 -8.60 -11.69
C ASN A 106 5.25 -7.79 -10.68
N LEU A 107 5.95 -6.98 -9.88
CA LEU A 107 5.29 -6.04 -8.98
C LEU A 107 4.47 -5.03 -9.81
N PRO A 108 3.24 -4.70 -9.40
CA PRO A 108 2.50 -3.58 -9.96
C PRO A 108 3.32 -2.29 -9.87
N ALA A 109 3.02 -1.31 -10.72
CA ALA A 109 3.49 0.04 -10.44
C ALA A 109 2.93 0.48 -9.07
N PHE A 110 3.68 1.28 -8.33
CA PHE A 110 3.26 1.66 -6.98
C PHE A 110 3.41 3.15 -6.73
N LYS A 111 2.56 3.63 -5.83
CA LYS A 111 2.64 4.95 -5.20
C LYS A 111 2.55 4.76 -3.68
N VAL A 112 3.07 5.71 -2.93
CA VAL A 112 2.93 5.70 -1.46
C VAL A 112 2.39 7.05 -1.04
N HIS A 113 1.09 7.11 -0.77
CA HIS A 113 0.40 8.35 -0.40
C HIS A 113 0.38 8.59 1.11
N SER A 114 0.90 7.64 1.89
CA SER A 114 1.01 7.76 3.33
C SER A 114 1.65 9.07 3.77
N GLN A 115 1.13 9.70 4.81
CA GLN A 115 1.74 10.87 5.43
C GLN A 115 2.79 10.51 6.49
N SER A 116 2.87 9.25 6.92
CA SER A 116 3.94 8.76 7.79
C SER A 116 5.28 8.83 7.06
N THR A 117 6.22 9.65 7.53
CA THR A 117 7.53 9.80 6.88
C THR A 117 8.33 8.50 6.96
N ALA A 118 8.39 7.90 8.14
CA ALA A 118 9.06 6.62 8.36
C ALA A 118 8.35 5.49 7.59
N GLY A 119 7.03 5.41 7.69
CA GLY A 119 6.23 4.41 7.01
C GLY A 119 6.35 4.47 5.49
N ARG A 120 6.26 5.68 4.92
CA ARG A 120 6.45 5.92 3.48
C ARG A 120 7.83 5.45 3.03
N LYS A 121 8.89 5.86 3.74
CA LYS A 121 10.27 5.47 3.43
C LYS A 121 10.44 3.95 3.44
N ASN A 122 9.89 3.28 4.45
CA ASN A 122 10.00 1.83 4.61
C ASN A 122 9.27 1.07 3.50
N ILE A 123 8.03 1.47 3.16
CA ILE A 123 7.25 0.88 2.06
C ILE A 123 7.98 1.06 0.72
N THR A 124 8.39 2.30 0.42
CA THR A 124 9.11 2.60 -0.82
C THR A 124 10.37 1.75 -0.94
N ALA A 125 11.18 1.66 0.13
CA ALA A 125 12.44 0.91 0.11
C ALA A 125 12.25 -0.56 -0.28
N ILE A 126 11.31 -1.28 0.34
CA ILE A 126 11.12 -2.72 0.07
C ILE A 126 10.53 -2.98 -1.32
N LEU A 127 9.64 -2.10 -1.81
CA LEU A 127 9.05 -2.23 -3.14
C LEU A 127 10.07 -1.93 -4.23
N GLU A 128 10.90 -0.89 -4.05
CA GLU A 128 12.00 -0.57 -4.97
C GLU A 128 13.08 -1.64 -5.00
N GLU A 129 13.48 -2.17 -3.83
CA GLU A 129 14.45 -3.25 -3.73
C GLU A 129 14.01 -4.48 -4.55
N PHE A 130 12.76 -4.94 -4.32
CA PHE A 130 12.22 -6.06 -5.07
C PHE A 130 12.08 -5.76 -6.57
N SER A 131 11.56 -4.58 -6.93
CA SER A 131 11.41 -4.17 -8.33
C SER A 131 12.74 -4.10 -9.07
N ASN A 132 13.83 -3.75 -8.39
CA ASN A 132 15.17 -3.68 -8.98
C ASN A 132 15.84 -5.06 -9.05
N SER A 133 15.56 -5.97 -8.12
CA SER A 133 16.12 -7.33 -8.13
C SER A 133 15.62 -8.21 -9.29
N LYS A 134 14.52 -7.81 -9.96
CA LYS A 134 13.92 -8.53 -11.10
C LYS A 134 14.31 -7.97 -12.48
N LYS A 135 15.19 -6.97 -12.53
CA LYS A 135 15.79 -6.48 -13.79
C LYS A 135 16.95 -7.38 -14.20
#